data_AF-A0A4U7F300-F1
#
_entry.id   AF-A0A4U7F300-F1
#
_cell.length_a   1.000
_cell.length_b   1.000
_cell.length_c   1.000
_cell.angle_alpha   90.00
_cell.angle_beta   90.00
_cell.angle_gamma   90.00
#
_symmetry.space_group_name_H-M   'P 1'
#
loop_
_entity.id
_entity.type
_entity.pdbx_description
1 polymer ?
#
loop_
_entity_poly.entity_id
_entity_poly.type
_entity_poly.pdbx_seq_one_letter_code
_entity_poly.pdbx_strand_id
1 'polypeptide(L)'
;MTFDRSAFSRLGGGSLRSLPWVESDAPSCRCDPAFREPIGTGVDDRVVLAVDADECPGGGDLAASPDCLSTVVAALTDRDADVIRTHHGGRERTYAGRAAACLLAAGRFREQVAFHETRLADRVCRDPVGAAREADGRAGAPRRIAAESGLSEVVAGADETGDVLRAHAGPRIAATRVASEPPPRAALVDRWDLDTGATVRLYEGEEALRTYHLTPPSADLDDEAIARLAAAKDRLLDDPVGGDRAPGRAVRAVAVEGDPVPTLVDVLRRHTRGYGVFEHVFADDRVSDATLTAPVTDNPLRVVVDGERCRTNVRLPPEGAATLASRLRRTSGRGFSRASPTLDATLETEAGRVRVAATTAPASDGLSFAFRRGDPDAWTLARLVDVGTITADAAGLVSVAVKRGVTGLVAGGRGAGKTTALGSLLWELPPATSPVTP
;
A
#
# COMPACT_ATOMS: atom_id res chain seq x y z
N MET A 1 16.90 15.10 -74.61
CA MET A 1 16.16 16.38 -74.73
C MET A 1 14.69 16.04 -74.62
N THR A 2 14.17 15.62 -73.46
CA THR A 2 13.90 16.37 -72.20
C THR A 2 12.84 17.44 -72.38
N PHE A 3 11.70 17.30 -71.69
CA PHE A 3 10.82 18.32 -71.07
C PHE A 3 9.48 17.62 -70.73
N ASP A 4 8.77 17.86 -69.63
CA ASP A 4 9.05 18.16 -68.22
C ASP A 4 7.73 17.80 -67.50
N ARG A 5 7.81 17.12 -66.36
CA ARG A 5 6.65 16.62 -65.61
C ARG A 5 6.36 17.59 -64.48
N SER A 6 5.12 18.09 -64.46
CA SER A 6 4.38 18.45 -63.24
C SER A 6 5.07 19.46 -62.32
N ALA A 7 5.02 20.73 -62.69
CA ALA A 7 5.15 21.85 -61.77
C ALA A 7 3.87 22.71 -61.85
N PHE A 8 3.48 23.28 -60.70
CA PHE A 8 2.36 24.19 -60.46
C PHE A 8 1.01 23.59 -60.04
N SER A 9 1.04 22.83 -58.94
CA SER A 9 -0.03 22.83 -57.93
C SER A 9 0.12 24.04 -56.99
N ARG A 10 -0.35 25.22 -57.39
CA ARG A 10 -0.62 26.35 -56.47
C ARG A 10 -1.77 27.23 -56.99
N LEU A 11 -2.74 27.45 -56.08
CA LEU A 11 -3.82 28.44 -56.08
C LEU A 11 -4.98 28.14 -57.05
N GLY A 12 -6.25 28.00 -56.67
CA GLY A 12 -6.96 28.18 -55.41
C GLY A 12 -8.47 28.25 -55.72
N GLY A 13 -9.31 28.04 -54.70
CA GLY A 13 -10.71 28.50 -54.72
C GLY A 13 -11.78 27.43 -54.49
N GLY A 14 -12.43 27.50 -53.32
CA GLY A 14 -13.84 27.13 -53.21
C GLY A 14 -14.26 26.10 -52.16
N SER A 15 -14.23 26.53 -50.88
CA SER A 15 -15.19 26.18 -49.82
C SER A 15 -16.26 25.12 -50.12
N LEU A 16 -16.18 24.00 -49.40
CA LEU A 16 -17.37 23.38 -48.79
C LEU A 16 -17.15 23.26 -47.27
N ARG A 17 -17.58 24.33 -46.59
CA ARG A 17 -18.37 24.30 -45.35
C ARG A 17 -17.91 23.30 -44.29
N SER A 18 -17.18 23.86 -43.33
CA SER A 18 -17.52 23.77 -41.91
C SER A 18 -18.95 23.25 -41.65
N LEU A 19 -19.06 21.99 -41.26
CA LEU A 19 -20.23 21.45 -40.58
C LEU A 19 -19.96 21.59 -39.07
N PRO A 20 -20.77 22.34 -38.31
CA PRO A 20 -20.54 22.59 -36.88
C PRO A 20 -21.10 21.48 -35.96
N TRP A 21 -21.23 20.25 -36.47
CA TRP A 21 -21.90 19.15 -35.74
C TRP A 21 -21.22 17.79 -35.95
N VAL A 22 -19.89 17.78 -35.89
CA VAL A 22 -19.15 16.54 -35.61
C VAL A 22 -18.11 16.91 -34.55
N GLU A 23 -18.60 17.18 -33.34
CA GLU A 23 -17.81 16.76 -32.18
C GLU A 23 -17.60 15.26 -32.38
N SER A 24 -16.37 14.83 -32.61
CA SER A 24 -16.07 13.42 -32.56
C SER A 24 -16.30 13.00 -31.12
N ASP A 25 -17.46 12.41 -30.83
CA ASP A 25 -17.75 11.66 -29.60
C ASP A 25 -16.86 10.41 -29.57
N ALA A 26 -15.54 10.61 -29.53
CA ALA A 26 -14.68 9.62 -28.95
C ALA A 26 -15.12 9.53 -27.47
N PRO A 27 -15.38 8.33 -26.94
CA PRO A 27 -15.76 8.21 -25.55
C PRO A 27 -14.70 8.91 -24.70
N SER A 28 -15.15 9.84 -23.84
CA SER A 28 -14.27 10.64 -22.98
C SER A 28 -13.45 9.74 -22.03
N CYS A 29 -13.98 8.55 -21.73
CA CYS A 29 -13.30 7.49 -21.02
C CYS A 29 -12.92 6.33 -21.94
N ARG A 30 -11.76 5.72 -21.69
CA ARG A 30 -11.33 4.44 -22.31
C ARG A 30 -11.01 3.38 -21.26
N CYS A 31 -11.68 3.46 -20.11
CA CYS A 31 -11.54 2.44 -19.09
C CYS A 31 -12.27 1.16 -19.51
N ASP A 32 -11.61 0.01 -19.33
CA ASP A 32 -12.17 -1.32 -19.58
C ASP A 32 -12.36 -2.08 -18.25
N PRO A 33 -13.58 -2.09 -17.67
CA PRO A 33 -13.88 -2.75 -16.42
C PRO A 33 -14.13 -4.26 -16.61
N ALA A 34 -13.51 -5.08 -15.76
CA ALA A 34 -13.69 -6.54 -15.73
C ALA A 34 -13.78 -7.07 -14.28
N PHE A 35 -14.82 -7.84 -13.99
CA PHE A 35 -14.97 -8.52 -12.70
C PHE A 35 -14.07 -9.75 -12.63
N ARG A 36 -13.36 -9.90 -11.50
CA ARG A 36 -12.42 -11.00 -11.23
C ARG A 36 -12.68 -11.58 -9.85
N GLU A 37 -12.54 -12.89 -9.71
CA GLU A 37 -12.58 -13.61 -8.44
C GLU A 37 -11.19 -14.22 -8.18
N PRO A 38 -10.28 -13.50 -7.51
CA PRO A 38 -8.91 -13.96 -7.31
C PRO A 38 -8.85 -15.18 -6.39
N ILE A 39 -8.38 -16.30 -6.95
CA ILE A 39 -8.13 -17.55 -6.23
C ILE A 39 -6.77 -17.55 -5.51
N GLY A 40 -6.64 -18.35 -4.45
CA GLY A 40 -5.37 -18.60 -3.77
C GLY A 40 -4.88 -17.47 -2.86
N THR A 41 -5.73 -16.48 -2.55
CA THR A 41 -5.42 -15.34 -1.68
C THR A 41 -5.69 -15.62 -0.19
N GLY A 42 -6.38 -16.72 0.11
CA GLY A 42 -6.83 -17.06 1.46
C GLY A 42 -8.11 -16.33 1.90
N VAL A 43 -8.75 -15.61 0.97
CA VAL A 43 -10.07 -14.99 1.14
C VAL A 43 -10.98 -15.58 0.07
N ASP A 44 -12.01 -16.31 0.48
CA ASP A 44 -12.99 -16.93 -0.42
C ASP A 44 -14.05 -15.88 -0.87
N ASP A 45 -14.69 -16.10 -2.02
CA ASP A 45 -15.81 -15.31 -2.59
C ASP A 45 -15.56 -13.81 -2.83
N ARG A 46 -14.29 -13.37 -2.82
CA ARG A 46 -13.96 -11.97 -3.04
C ARG A 46 -14.07 -11.58 -4.51
N VAL A 47 -14.81 -10.52 -4.79
CA VAL A 47 -14.98 -9.95 -6.14
C VAL A 47 -14.16 -8.66 -6.26
N VAL A 48 -13.32 -8.59 -7.29
CA VAL A 48 -12.52 -7.40 -7.63
C VAL A 48 -12.99 -6.87 -8.98
N LEU A 49 -13.38 -5.60 -9.02
CA LEU A 49 -13.57 -4.87 -10.28
C LEU A 49 -12.20 -4.33 -10.72
N ALA A 50 -11.58 -5.00 -11.67
CA ALA A 50 -10.31 -4.59 -12.27
C ALA A 50 -10.60 -3.69 -13.49
N VAL A 51 -10.02 -2.51 -13.51
CA VAL A 51 -10.24 -1.50 -14.57
C VAL A 51 -8.90 -1.25 -15.25
N ASP A 52 -8.82 -1.60 -16.52
CA ASP A 52 -7.73 -1.17 -17.39
C ASP A 52 -7.98 0.27 -17.82
N ALA A 53 -7.02 1.15 -17.56
CA ALA A 53 -7.09 2.54 -17.95
C ALA A 53 -5.82 2.98 -18.69
N ASP A 54 -4.98 2.06 -19.19
CA ASP A 54 -3.69 2.36 -19.84
C ASP A 54 -3.84 3.29 -21.07
N GLU A 55 -4.99 3.26 -21.75
CA GLU A 55 -5.30 4.16 -22.87
C GLU A 55 -6.25 5.32 -22.49
N CYS A 56 -6.58 5.48 -21.20
CA CYS A 56 -7.57 6.45 -20.77
C CYS A 56 -6.95 7.81 -20.42
N PRO A 57 -7.46 8.92 -21.01
CA PRO A 57 -6.98 10.27 -20.68
C PRO A 57 -7.09 10.65 -19.20
N GLY A 58 -8.05 10.07 -18.49
CA GLY A 58 -8.26 10.29 -17.04
C GLY A 58 -7.36 9.44 -16.14
N GLY A 59 -6.48 8.62 -16.69
CA GLY A 59 -5.48 7.83 -15.95
C GLY A 59 -6.03 6.84 -14.92
N GLY A 60 -7.33 6.51 -15.01
CA GLY A 60 -8.02 5.66 -14.05
C GLY A 60 -8.12 6.26 -12.64
N ASP A 61 -7.97 7.57 -12.49
CA ASP A 61 -8.12 8.24 -11.19
C ASP A 61 -9.60 8.60 -10.94
N LEU A 62 -10.29 7.81 -10.11
CA LEU A 62 -11.74 7.95 -9.91
C LEU A 62 -12.11 9.16 -9.06
N ALA A 63 -11.16 9.70 -8.29
CA ALA A 63 -11.37 10.93 -7.53
C ALA A 63 -11.21 12.16 -8.43
N ALA A 64 -10.25 12.14 -9.36
CA ALA A 64 -9.93 13.28 -10.22
C ALA A 64 -10.64 13.28 -11.58
N SER A 65 -11.04 12.12 -12.11
CA SER A 65 -11.65 11.98 -13.43
C SER A 65 -13.13 11.55 -13.34
N PRO A 66 -14.08 12.48 -13.57
CA PRO A 66 -15.51 12.17 -13.59
C PRO A 66 -15.89 11.13 -14.66
N ASP A 67 -15.15 11.07 -15.78
CA ASP A 67 -15.41 10.13 -16.86
C ASP A 67 -14.96 8.71 -16.51
N CYS A 68 -13.81 8.56 -15.83
CA CYS A 68 -13.39 7.27 -15.26
C CYS A 68 -14.36 6.81 -14.18
N LEU A 69 -14.77 7.73 -13.29
CA LEU A 69 -15.75 7.46 -12.25
C LEU A 69 -17.08 6.98 -12.85
N SER A 70 -17.56 7.66 -13.88
CA SER A 70 -18.82 7.32 -14.54
C SER A 70 -18.80 5.92 -15.13
N THR A 71 -17.70 5.53 -15.77
CA THR A 71 -17.52 4.18 -16.32
C THR A 71 -17.55 3.11 -15.22
N VAL A 72 -16.88 3.37 -14.09
CA VAL A 72 -16.85 2.44 -12.96
C VAL A 72 -18.22 2.33 -12.27
N VAL A 73 -18.88 3.45 -11.99
CA VAL A 73 -20.21 3.44 -11.36
C VAL A 73 -21.24 2.77 -12.26
N ALA A 74 -21.14 2.96 -13.58
CA ALA A 74 -21.98 2.24 -14.54
C ALA A 74 -21.73 0.72 -14.51
N ALA A 75 -20.47 0.27 -14.48
CA ALA A 75 -20.17 -1.17 -14.36
C ALA A 75 -20.71 -1.78 -13.05
N LEU A 76 -20.69 -1.02 -11.96
CA LEU A 76 -21.21 -1.44 -10.65
C LEU A 76 -22.75 -1.48 -10.58
N THR A 77 -23.48 -1.08 -11.62
CA THR A 77 -24.93 -1.37 -11.67
C THR A 77 -25.22 -2.82 -12.01
N ASP A 78 -24.29 -3.49 -12.69
CA ASP A 78 -24.50 -4.86 -13.15
C ASP A 78 -24.12 -5.88 -12.08
N ARG A 79 -23.08 -5.59 -11.30
CA ARG A 79 -22.54 -6.50 -10.29
C ARG A 79 -21.77 -5.76 -9.19
N ASP A 80 -21.97 -6.19 -7.96
CA ASP A 80 -21.21 -5.69 -6.81
C ASP A 80 -19.76 -6.23 -6.80
N ALA A 81 -18.83 -5.43 -6.26
CA ALA A 81 -17.44 -5.79 -6.04
C ALA A 81 -16.96 -5.33 -4.67
N ASP A 82 -16.15 -6.14 -3.98
CA ASP A 82 -15.59 -5.80 -2.67
C ASP A 82 -14.50 -4.73 -2.76
N VAL A 83 -13.77 -4.72 -3.88
CA VAL A 83 -12.65 -3.82 -4.15
C VAL A 83 -12.64 -3.41 -5.61
N ILE A 84 -12.39 -2.12 -5.86
CA ILE A 84 -12.18 -1.58 -7.20
C ILE A 84 -10.69 -1.30 -7.35
N ARG A 85 -10.09 -1.77 -8.45
CA ARG A 85 -8.69 -1.50 -8.79
C ARG A 85 -8.62 -0.90 -10.18
N THR A 86 -7.98 0.24 -10.31
CA THR A 86 -7.67 0.84 -11.60
C THR A 86 -6.17 0.74 -11.85
N HIS A 87 -5.78 0.58 -13.11
CA HIS A 87 -4.37 0.64 -13.49
C HIS A 87 -4.16 1.53 -14.71
N HIS A 88 -3.06 2.27 -14.69
CA HIS A 88 -2.64 3.16 -15.78
C HIS A 88 -1.13 3.32 -15.73
N GLY A 89 -0.42 3.08 -16.83
CA GLY A 89 1.01 3.34 -16.96
C GLY A 89 1.86 2.56 -15.95
N GLY A 90 1.41 1.38 -15.52
CA GLY A 90 2.09 0.59 -14.48
C GLY A 90 1.81 1.01 -13.03
N ARG A 91 1.04 2.09 -12.82
CA ARG A 91 0.49 2.49 -11.52
C ARG A 91 -0.82 1.75 -11.27
N GLU A 92 -1.02 1.29 -10.05
CA GLU A 92 -2.29 0.71 -9.60
C GLU A 92 -2.86 1.57 -8.48
N ARG A 93 -4.17 1.84 -8.54
CA ARG A 93 -4.94 2.48 -7.48
C ARG A 93 -5.98 1.49 -6.97
N THR A 94 -6.07 1.33 -5.66
CA THR A 94 -7.05 0.45 -5.00
C THR A 94 -8.02 1.28 -4.17
N TYR A 95 -9.31 1.14 -4.44
CA TYR A 95 -10.41 1.72 -3.69
C TYR A 95 -11.08 0.59 -2.88
N ALA A 96 -11.04 0.72 -1.55
CA ALA A 96 -11.52 -0.28 -0.60
C ALA A 96 -12.18 0.42 0.61
N GLY A 97 -12.92 -0.34 1.41
CA GLY A 97 -13.63 0.19 2.58
C GLY A 97 -14.62 1.29 2.18
N ARG A 98 -14.50 2.47 2.78
CA ARG A 98 -15.41 3.61 2.52
C ARG A 98 -15.47 4.01 1.03
N ALA A 99 -14.33 3.99 0.32
CA ALA A 99 -14.30 4.32 -1.10
C ALA A 99 -15.08 3.31 -1.95
N ALA A 100 -14.89 2.01 -1.70
CA ALA A 100 -15.63 0.96 -2.40
C ALA A 100 -17.13 1.00 -2.05
N ALA A 101 -17.47 1.19 -0.77
CA ALA A 101 -18.85 1.36 -0.33
C ALA A 101 -19.53 2.53 -1.04
N CYS A 102 -18.81 3.65 -1.26
CA CYS A 102 -19.35 4.81 -1.97
C CYS A 102 -19.65 4.48 -3.44
N LEU A 103 -18.74 3.78 -4.11
CA LEU A 103 -18.89 3.39 -5.51
C LEU A 103 -20.06 2.41 -5.71
N LEU A 104 -20.22 1.45 -4.79
CA LEU A 104 -21.35 0.50 -4.79
C LEU A 104 -22.68 1.21 -4.51
N ALA A 105 -22.72 2.08 -3.49
CA ALA A 105 -23.91 2.85 -3.16
C ALA A 105 -24.31 3.77 -4.31
N ALA A 106 -23.34 4.37 -5.01
CA ALA A 106 -23.57 5.15 -6.22
C ALA A 106 -24.15 4.30 -7.37
N GLY A 107 -23.63 3.09 -7.61
CA GLY A 107 -24.16 2.16 -8.61
C GLY A 107 -25.60 1.75 -8.31
N ARG A 108 -25.89 1.31 -7.09
CA ARG A 108 -27.25 0.95 -6.64
C ARG A 108 -28.20 2.15 -6.70
N PHE A 109 -27.75 3.32 -6.28
CA PHE A 109 -28.54 4.55 -6.36
C PHE A 109 -28.87 4.90 -7.82
N ARG A 110 -27.89 4.82 -8.73
CA ARG A 110 -28.07 5.05 -10.16
C ARG A 110 -29.14 4.14 -10.75
N GLU A 111 -29.03 2.83 -10.48
CA GLU A 111 -29.94 1.80 -10.99
C GLU A 111 -31.39 2.08 -10.58
N GLN A 112 -31.62 2.37 -9.29
CA GLN A 112 -32.96 2.64 -8.77
C GLN A 112 -33.51 4.02 -9.17
N VAL A 113 -32.68 5.07 -9.15
CA VAL A 113 -33.14 6.44 -9.41
C VAL A 113 -33.39 6.69 -10.89
N ALA A 114 -32.75 5.95 -11.79
CA ALA A 114 -32.92 6.11 -13.24
C ALA A 114 -34.37 5.94 -13.71
N PHE A 115 -35.16 5.12 -13.00
CA PHE A 115 -36.60 4.96 -13.27
C PHE A 115 -37.39 6.24 -12.97
N HIS A 116 -36.93 7.06 -12.03
CA HIS A 116 -37.62 8.27 -11.58
C HIS A 116 -37.03 9.55 -12.20
N GLU A 117 -35.71 9.65 -12.33
CA GLU A 117 -35.01 10.85 -12.80
C GLU A 117 -33.65 10.53 -13.41
N THR A 118 -33.56 10.60 -14.74
CA THR A 118 -32.33 10.34 -15.49
C THR A 118 -31.20 11.33 -15.15
N ARG A 119 -31.52 12.61 -14.96
CA ARG A 119 -30.50 13.64 -14.64
C ARG A 119 -29.76 13.34 -13.33
N LEU A 120 -30.47 12.83 -12.32
CA LEU A 120 -29.86 12.51 -11.03
C LEU A 120 -29.08 11.17 -11.10
N ALA A 121 -29.55 10.22 -11.91
CA ALA A 121 -28.82 8.99 -12.24
C ALA A 121 -27.49 9.29 -12.95
N ASP A 122 -27.48 10.23 -13.90
CA ASP A 122 -26.25 10.63 -14.59
C ASP A 122 -25.31 11.43 -13.66
N ARG A 123 -25.89 12.27 -12.80
CA ARG A 123 -25.10 13.06 -11.83
C ARG A 123 -24.34 12.18 -10.85
N VAL A 124 -24.98 11.15 -10.27
CA VAL A 124 -24.31 10.28 -9.29
C VAL A 124 -23.09 9.56 -9.88
N CYS A 125 -23.09 9.31 -11.19
CA CYS A 125 -21.96 8.68 -11.90
C CYS A 125 -20.71 9.57 -11.92
N ARG A 126 -20.86 10.88 -11.81
CA ARG A 126 -19.77 11.86 -11.93
C ARG A 126 -19.50 12.62 -10.63
N ASP A 127 -20.50 12.74 -9.77
CA ASP A 127 -20.49 13.48 -8.51
C ASP A 127 -21.41 12.77 -7.48
N PRO A 128 -20.96 11.65 -6.87
CA PRO A 128 -21.74 10.92 -5.87
C PRO A 128 -22.11 11.78 -4.67
N VAL A 129 -21.20 12.65 -4.20
CA VAL A 129 -21.40 13.50 -3.02
C VAL A 129 -22.46 14.57 -3.29
N GLY A 130 -22.37 15.28 -4.41
CA GLY A 130 -23.37 16.28 -4.76
C GLY A 130 -24.71 15.68 -5.18
N ALA A 131 -24.72 14.49 -5.79
CA ALA A 131 -25.96 13.76 -6.07
C ALA A 131 -26.68 13.35 -4.77
N ALA A 132 -25.95 12.84 -3.78
CA ALA A 132 -26.50 12.49 -2.47
C ALA A 132 -27.11 13.70 -1.76
N ARG A 133 -26.38 14.82 -1.68
CA ARG A 133 -26.88 16.07 -1.08
C ARG A 133 -28.13 16.58 -1.78
N GLU A 134 -28.15 16.51 -3.10
CA GLU A 134 -29.31 16.92 -3.89
C GLU A 134 -30.51 16.00 -3.63
N ALA A 135 -30.28 14.68 -3.54
CA ALA A 135 -31.32 13.70 -3.21
C ALA A 135 -31.89 13.92 -1.79
N ASP A 136 -31.02 14.15 -0.81
CA ASP A 136 -31.40 14.39 0.60
C ASP A 136 -32.20 15.68 0.80
N GLY A 137 -31.90 16.71 0.01
CA GLY A 137 -32.65 17.98 0.01
C GLY A 137 -34.04 17.90 -0.63
N ARG A 138 -34.39 16.77 -1.25
CA ARG A 138 -35.67 16.57 -1.95
C ARG A 138 -36.66 15.74 -1.12
N ALA A 139 -37.93 15.79 -1.51
CA ALA A 139 -38.97 14.90 -1.02
C ALA A 139 -39.20 13.74 -2.01
N GLY A 140 -39.71 12.60 -1.53
CA GLY A 140 -40.14 11.49 -2.38
C GLY A 140 -39.06 10.45 -2.66
N ALA A 141 -39.10 9.86 -3.86
CA ALA A 141 -38.28 8.70 -4.23
C ALA A 141 -36.75 8.95 -4.14
N PRO A 142 -36.19 10.06 -4.64
CA PRO A 142 -34.74 10.29 -4.59
C PRO A 142 -34.13 10.21 -3.19
N ARG A 143 -34.76 10.86 -2.20
CA ARG A 143 -34.29 10.82 -0.80
C ARG A 143 -34.35 9.42 -0.20
N ARG A 144 -35.41 8.66 -0.50
CA ARG A 144 -35.58 7.30 0.00
C ARG A 144 -34.54 6.36 -0.60
N ILE A 145 -34.35 6.43 -1.91
CA ILE A 145 -33.36 5.63 -2.64
C ILE A 145 -31.95 5.94 -2.14
N ALA A 146 -31.62 7.22 -1.88
CA ALA A 146 -30.32 7.60 -1.33
C ALA A 146 -30.03 6.99 0.05
N ALA A 147 -31.07 6.89 0.90
CA ALA A 147 -30.98 6.22 2.19
C ALA A 147 -30.89 4.69 2.06
N GLU A 148 -31.74 4.09 1.21
CA GLU A 148 -31.80 2.62 1.01
C GLU A 148 -30.56 2.07 0.30
N SER A 149 -29.94 2.83 -0.60
CA SER A 149 -28.68 2.45 -1.25
C SER A 149 -27.46 2.62 -0.34
N GLY A 150 -27.61 3.32 0.79
CA GLY A 150 -26.52 3.69 1.70
C GLY A 150 -25.68 4.88 1.24
N LEU A 151 -26.05 5.55 0.13
CA LEU A 151 -25.25 6.63 -0.44
C LEU A 151 -25.13 7.82 0.52
N SER A 152 -26.24 8.26 1.13
CA SER A 152 -26.24 9.40 2.06
C SER A 152 -25.37 9.15 3.29
N GLU A 153 -25.35 7.91 3.80
CA GLU A 153 -24.52 7.53 4.95
C GLU A 153 -23.03 7.55 4.59
N VAL A 154 -22.66 6.93 3.46
CA VAL A 154 -21.25 6.80 3.10
C VAL A 154 -20.60 8.13 2.75
N VAL A 155 -21.34 9.06 2.12
CA VAL A 155 -20.83 10.41 1.79
C VAL A 155 -20.94 11.41 2.95
N ALA A 156 -21.48 11.00 4.11
CA ALA A 156 -21.68 11.90 5.23
C ALA A 156 -20.36 12.55 5.70
N GLY A 157 -20.36 13.87 5.85
CA GLY A 157 -19.20 14.63 6.30
C GLY A 157 -18.08 14.79 5.26
N ALA A 158 -18.27 14.32 4.03
CA ALA A 158 -17.41 14.66 2.89
C ALA A 158 -17.86 15.98 2.27
N ASP A 159 -16.91 16.79 1.83
CA ASP A 159 -17.14 18.07 1.14
C ASP A 159 -17.16 17.88 -0.38
N GLU A 160 -16.29 17.00 -0.88
CA GLU A 160 -16.15 16.64 -2.30
C GLU A 160 -15.91 15.14 -2.51
N THR A 161 -16.01 14.66 -3.76
CA THR A 161 -15.82 13.23 -4.08
C THR A 161 -14.45 12.70 -3.66
N GLY A 162 -13.40 13.53 -3.75
CA GLY A 162 -12.04 13.16 -3.33
C GLY A 162 -11.93 12.81 -1.84
N ASP A 163 -12.76 13.39 -0.98
CA ASP A 163 -12.76 13.06 0.45
C ASP A 163 -13.15 11.61 0.72
N VAL A 164 -13.99 11.04 -0.13
CA VAL A 164 -14.51 9.68 0.00
C VAL A 164 -13.73 8.69 -0.86
N LEU A 165 -13.43 9.04 -2.11
CA LEU A 165 -12.77 8.16 -3.09
C LEU A 165 -11.24 8.15 -2.94
N ARG A 166 -10.76 7.97 -1.72
CA ARG A 166 -9.34 7.92 -1.42
C ARG A 166 -8.72 6.60 -1.86
N ALA A 167 -7.84 6.67 -2.85
CA ALA A 167 -7.11 5.52 -3.35
C ALA A 167 -5.88 5.19 -2.50
N HIS A 168 -5.56 3.89 -2.40
CA HIS A 168 -4.21 3.46 -2.04
C HIS A 168 -3.47 3.16 -3.35
N ALA A 169 -2.38 3.87 -3.61
CA ALA A 169 -1.66 3.82 -4.87
C ALA A 169 -0.27 3.19 -4.71
N GLY A 170 0.29 2.74 -5.83
CA GLY A 170 1.67 2.29 -5.91
C GLY A 170 1.99 1.70 -7.29
N PRO A 171 3.26 1.42 -7.58
CA PRO A 171 3.62 0.67 -8.77
C PRO A 171 3.07 -0.76 -8.68
N ARG A 172 2.66 -1.36 -9.80
CA ARG A 172 2.12 -2.74 -9.86
C ARG A 172 3.04 -3.80 -9.23
N ILE A 173 4.34 -3.53 -9.18
CA ILE A 173 5.34 -4.41 -8.56
C ILE A 173 5.24 -4.45 -7.02
N ALA A 174 4.62 -3.46 -6.40
CA ALA A 174 4.53 -3.39 -4.96
C ALA A 174 3.59 -4.49 -4.42
N ALA A 175 4.00 -5.16 -3.34
CA ALA A 175 3.12 -6.09 -2.63
C ALA A 175 2.15 -5.36 -1.67
N THR A 176 2.50 -4.13 -1.27
CA THR A 176 1.72 -3.26 -0.39
C THR A 176 1.10 -2.10 -1.19
N ARG A 177 0.12 -1.42 -0.60
CA ARG A 177 -0.48 -0.20 -1.15
C ARG A 177 -0.40 0.90 -0.10
N VAL A 178 -0.12 2.12 -0.52
CA VAL A 178 0.07 3.27 0.38
C VAL A 178 -0.93 4.36 -0.01
N ALA A 179 -1.68 4.88 0.95
CA ALA A 179 -2.53 6.04 0.67
C ALA A 179 -1.66 7.31 0.60
N SER A 180 -1.76 8.04 -0.51
CA SER A 180 -0.96 9.25 -0.75
C SER A 180 -1.40 10.40 0.13
N GLU A 181 -2.70 10.51 0.40
CA GLU A 181 -3.29 11.62 1.13
C GLU A 181 -3.31 11.36 2.65
N PRO A 182 -3.02 12.38 3.48
CA PRO A 182 -3.20 12.27 4.92
C PRO A 182 -4.68 12.22 5.28
N PRO A 183 -5.07 11.66 6.44
CA PRO A 183 -6.47 11.61 6.87
C PRO A 183 -7.12 13.01 6.85
N PRO A 184 -8.41 13.11 6.47
CA PRO A 184 -9.09 14.40 6.44
C PRO A 184 -9.14 14.99 7.84
N ARG A 185 -9.03 16.33 7.94
CA ARG A 185 -9.12 17.07 9.21
C ARG A 185 -8.09 16.66 10.28
N ALA A 186 -6.99 16.01 9.89
CA ALA A 186 -5.91 15.66 10.80
C ALA A 186 -4.84 16.77 10.87
N ALA A 187 -4.39 17.09 12.08
CA ALA A 187 -3.32 18.03 12.34
C ALA A 187 -1.95 17.33 12.28
N LEU A 188 -0.98 17.96 11.64
CA LEU A 188 0.41 17.47 11.62
C LEU A 188 1.05 17.71 13.00
N VAL A 189 1.51 16.65 13.63
CA VAL A 189 2.20 16.67 14.94
C VAL A 189 3.70 16.73 14.74
N ASP A 190 4.24 15.89 13.86
CA ASP A 190 5.69 15.72 13.69
C ASP A 190 6.02 15.25 12.27
N ARG A 191 7.27 15.46 11.83
CA ARG A 191 7.78 15.04 10.51
C ARG A 191 9.26 14.76 10.59
N TRP A 192 9.69 13.63 10.03
CA TRP A 192 11.10 13.29 9.86
C TRP A 192 11.33 12.52 8.56
N ASP A 193 12.56 12.53 8.08
CA ASP A 193 13.00 11.80 6.90
C ASP A 193 13.84 10.58 7.32
N LEU A 194 13.73 9.50 6.56
CA LEU A 194 14.45 8.25 6.79
C LEU A 194 15.62 8.12 5.82
N ASP A 195 16.65 7.38 6.20
CA ASP A 195 17.82 7.08 5.34
C ASP A 195 17.43 6.37 4.03
N THR A 196 16.26 5.74 4.02
CA THR A 196 15.71 5.10 2.82
C THR A 196 15.15 6.07 1.78
N GLY A 197 15.16 7.38 2.09
CA GLY A 197 14.59 8.48 1.30
C GLY A 197 13.09 8.69 1.51
N ALA A 198 12.45 7.90 2.37
CA ALA A 198 11.04 8.07 2.69
C ALA A 198 10.84 9.18 3.73
N THR A 199 9.74 9.91 3.61
CA THR A 199 9.31 10.90 4.62
C THR A 199 8.19 10.31 5.46
N VAL A 200 8.29 10.48 6.77
CA VAL A 200 7.23 10.14 7.73
C VAL A 200 6.61 11.42 8.27
N ARG A 201 5.28 11.42 8.36
CA ARG A 201 4.49 12.49 8.99
C ARG A 201 3.57 11.86 10.02
N LEU A 202 3.63 12.34 11.26
CA LEU A 202 2.75 11.91 12.33
C LEU A 202 1.56 12.87 12.41
N TYR A 203 0.35 12.35 12.26
CA TYR A 203 -0.87 13.13 12.32
C TYR A 203 -1.73 12.74 13.53
N GLU A 204 -2.43 13.73 14.08
CA GLU A 204 -3.46 13.56 15.10
C GLU A 204 -4.80 14.01 14.50
N GLY A 205 -5.83 13.18 14.64
CA GLY A 205 -7.15 13.44 14.07
C GLY A 205 -8.25 13.12 15.07
N GLU A 206 -9.48 12.99 14.59
CA GLU A 206 -10.64 12.67 15.43
C GLU A 206 -10.62 11.21 15.96
N GLU A 207 -9.81 10.35 15.36
CA GLU A 207 -9.67 8.95 15.76
C GLU A 207 -8.77 8.79 17.00
N ALA A 208 -9.00 7.71 17.76
CA ALA A 208 -8.27 7.44 19.01
C ALA A 208 -6.76 7.16 18.85
N LEU A 209 -6.28 6.86 17.64
CA LEU A 209 -4.86 6.57 17.39
C LEU A 209 -4.29 7.60 16.42
N ARG A 210 -3.08 8.08 16.72
CA ARG A 210 -2.29 8.89 15.77
C ARG A 210 -2.01 8.09 14.50
N THR A 211 -1.82 8.81 13.39
CA THR A 211 -1.52 8.23 12.08
C THR A 211 -0.06 8.47 11.73
N TYR A 212 0.72 7.39 11.68
CA TYR A 212 2.03 7.33 11.04
C TYR A 212 1.82 7.28 9.53
N HIS A 213 1.99 8.42 8.86
CA HIS A 213 1.81 8.53 7.41
C HIS A 213 3.17 8.44 6.72
N LEU A 214 3.39 7.33 6.00
CA LEU A 214 4.60 7.04 5.25
C LEU A 214 4.45 7.50 3.81
N THR A 215 5.36 8.34 3.34
CA THR A 215 5.51 8.71 1.93
C THR A 215 6.80 8.07 1.41
N PRO A 216 6.74 6.93 0.69
CA PRO A 216 7.93 6.31 0.10
C PRO A 216 8.42 7.12 -1.13
N PRO A 217 9.69 7.02 -1.52
CA PRO A 217 10.22 7.67 -2.72
C PRO A 217 9.46 7.32 -4.02
N SER A 218 8.82 6.16 -4.04
CA SER A 218 7.98 5.73 -5.18
C SER A 218 6.69 6.55 -5.34
N ALA A 219 6.29 7.31 -4.33
CA ALA A 219 5.14 8.20 -4.39
C ALA A 219 5.40 9.44 -5.27
N ASP A 220 6.66 9.89 -5.35
CA ASP A 220 7.07 11.07 -6.12
C ASP A 220 7.39 10.76 -7.59
N LEU A 221 7.37 9.48 -7.98
CA LEU A 221 7.59 9.08 -9.37
C LEU A 221 6.40 9.53 -10.23
N ASP A 222 6.67 10.15 -11.37
CA ASP A 222 5.63 10.43 -12.37
C ASP A 222 5.20 9.14 -13.11
N ASP A 223 4.17 9.26 -13.95
CA ASP A 223 3.61 8.11 -14.68
C ASP A 223 4.65 7.51 -15.66
N GLU A 224 5.53 8.31 -16.24
CA GLU A 224 6.57 7.80 -17.14
C GLU A 224 7.63 6.98 -16.38
N ALA A 225 8.07 7.46 -15.22
CA ALA A 225 9.00 6.77 -14.34
C ALA A 225 8.41 5.46 -13.80
N ILE A 226 7.10 5.44 -13.49
CA ILE A 226 6.40 4.20 -13.12
C ILE A 226 6.31 3.23 -14.30
N ALA A 227 6.06 3.71 -15.51
CA ALA A 227 6.06 2.88 -16.72
C ALA A 227 7.46 2.28 -16.98
N ARG A 228 8.51 3.07 -16.77
CA ARG A 228 9.91 2.60 -16.85
C ARG A 228 10.23 1.56 -15.78
N LEU A 229 9.73 1.73 -14.56
CA LEU A 229 9.85 0.72 -13.51
C LEU A 229 9.15 -0.60 -13.89
N ALA A 230 7.98 -0.52 -14.53
CA ALA A 230 7.28 -1.71 -15.04
C ALA A 230 8.09 -2.42 -16.12
N ALA A 231 8.61 -1.68 -17.10
CA ALA A 231 9.48 -2.25 -18.14
C ALA A 231 10.79 -2.84 -17.56
N ALA A 232 11.38 -2.19 -16.55
CA ALA A 232 12.55 -2.71 -15.85
C ALA A 232 12.25 -4.01 -15.10
N LYS A 233 11.06 -4.14 -14.50
CA LYS A 233 10.62 -5.39 -13.87
C LYS A 233 10.58 -6.53 -14.88
N ASP A 234 9.98 -6.31 -16.04
CA ASP A 234 9.85 -7.35 -17.05
C ASP A 234 11.24 -7.82 -17.53
N ARG A 235 12.17 -6.88 -17.77
CA ARG A 235 13.57 -7.23 -18.06
C ARG A 235 14.28 -7.95 -16.94
N LEU A 236 13.97 -7.66 -15.68
CA LEU A 236 14.55 -8.35 -14.54
C LEU A 236 14.07 -9.82 -14.48
N LEU A 237 12.81 -10.08 -14.82
CA LEU A 237 12.25 -11.43 -14.88
C LEU A 237 12.90 -12.25 -16.00
N ASP A 238 13.25 -11.60 -17.10
CA ASP A 238 13.90 -12.22 -18.25
C ASP A 238 15.43 -12.28 -18.14
N ASP A 239 16.05 -11.73 -17.07
CA ASP A 239 17.51 -11.69 -16.91
C ASP A 239 18.08 -13.09 -16.55
N PRO A 240 18.80 -13.76 -17.45
CA PRO A 240 19.32 -15.11 -17.20
C PRO A 240 20.53 -15.11 -16.26
N VAL A 241 21.19 -13.96 -16.06
CA VAL A 241 22.40 -13.82 -15.24
C VAL A 241 22.03 -13.67 -13.77
N GLY A 242 20.98 -12.91 -13.48
CA GLY A 242 20.55 -12.61 -12.12
C GLY A 242 21.64 -11.92 -11.27
N GLY A 243 21.65 -12.22 -9.97
CA GLY A 243 22.62 -11.70 -8.99
C GLY A 243 22.39 -10.26 -8.52
N ASP A 244 23.14 -9.80 -7.52
CA ASP A 244 22.87 -8.57 -6.76
C ASP A 244 22.74 -7.29 -7.61
N ARG A 245 23.41 -7.25 -8.76
CA ARG A 245 23.38 -6.10 -9.68
C ARG A 245 22.25 -6.12 -10.71
N ALA A 246 21.44 -7.18 -10.78
CA ALA A 246 20.40 -7.33 -11.81
C ALA A 246 19.36 -6.20 -11.84
N PRO A 247 18.80 -5.71 -10.70
CA PRO A 247 17.86 -4.59 -10.72
C PRO A 247 18.49 -3.33 -11.35
N GLY A 248 19.76 -3.08 -11.01
CA GLY A 248 20.54 -1.99 -11.58
C GLY A 248 20.76 -2.09 -13.09
N ARG A 249 20.98 -3.30 -13.61
CA ARG A 249 21.10 -3.50 -15.07
C ARG A 249 19.76 -3.35 -15.77
N ALA A 250 18.71 -3.92 -15.20
CA ALA A 250 17.37 -3.89 -15.77
C ALA A 250 16.84 -2.45 -15.92
N VAL A 251 17.00 -1.62 -14.90
CA VAL A 251 16.62 -0.19 -14.96
C VAL A 251 17.48 0.55 -15.99
N ARG A 252 18.81 0.42 -15.95
CA ARG A 252 19.69 1.14 -16.90
C ARG A 252 19.46 0.76 -18.35
N ALA A 253 18.91 -0.41 -18.63
CA ALA A 253 18.57 -0.82 -19.99
C ALA A 253 17.32 -0.11 -20.54
N VAL A 254 16.37 0.28 -19.68
CA VAL A 254 15.11 0.95 -20.09
C VAL A 254 15.15 2.46 -19.85
N ALA A 255 16.07 2.95 -19.02
CA ALA A 255 16.13 4.34 -18.63
C ALA A 255 16.49 5.25 -19.81
N VAL A 256 15.93 6.45 -19.80
CA VAL A 256 16.20 7.54 -20.73
C VAL A 256 16.81 8.73 -19.98
N GLU A 257 17.27 9.73 -20.73
CA GLU A 257 17.78 10.97 -20.14
C GLU A 257 16.69 11.67 -19.32
N GLY A 258 17.05 12.10 -18.10
CA GLY A 258 16.12 12.73 -17.14
C GLY A 258 15.53 11.78 -16.10
N ASP A 259 15.65 10.46 -16.27
CA ASP A 259 15.09 9.51 -15.30
C ASP A 259 15.82 9.53 -13.94
N PRO A 260 15.09 9.39 -12.82
CA PRO A 260 15.68 9.22 -11.49
C PRO A 260 16.20 7.79 -11.32
N VAL A 261 17.23 7.41 -12.09
CA VAL A 261 17.77 6.04 -12.15
C VAL A 261 18.12 5.47 -10.77
N PRO A 262 18.78 6.18 -9.84
CA PRO A 262 19.04 5.66 -8.50
C PRO A 262 17.75 5.24 -7.77
N THR A 263 16.74 6.11 -7.76
CA THR A 263 15.44 5.84 -7.15
C THR A 263 14.75 4.65 -7.79
N LEU A 264 14.73 4.55 -9.12
CA LEU A 264 14.14 3.42 -9.83
C LEU A 264 14.83 2.09 -9.47
N VAL A 265 16.16 2.09 -9.34
CA VAL A 265 16.93 0.90 -8.94
C VAL A 265 16.58 0.47 -7.51
N ASP A 266 16.50 1.41 -6.58
CA ASP A 266 16.21 1.12 -5.17
C ASP A 266 14.77 0.65 -5.00
N VAL A 267 13.81 1.29 -5.67
CA VAL A 267 12.40 0.86 -5.70
C VAL A 267 12.28 -0.55 -6.28
N LEU A 268 12.92 -0.83 -7.43
CA LEU A 268 12.90 -2.16 -8.04
C LEU A 268 13.52 -3.21 -7.10
N ARG A 269 14.67 -2.90 -6.49
CA ARG A 269 15.37 -3.79 -5.55
C ARG A 269 14.49 -4.10 -4.33
N ARG A 270 13.92 -3.09 -3.68
CA ARG A 270 13.09 -3.26 -2.48
C ARG A 270 11.84 -4.09 -2.76
N HIS A 271 11.19 -3.91 -3.90
CA HIS A 271 9.98 -4.68 -4.22
C HIS A 271 10.25 -6.09 -4.74
N THR A 272 11.41 -6.36 -5.34
CA THR A 272 11.74 -7.68 -5.91
C THR A 272 12.51 -8.57 -4.95
N ARG A 273 13.42 -7.99 -4.16
CA ARG A 273 14.32 -8.72 -3.26
C ARG A 273 14.06 -8.43 -1.80
N GLY A 274 13.84 -7.15 -1.48
CA GLY A 274 13.46 -6.72 -0.13
C GLY A 274 11.97 -6.93 0.16
N TYR A 275 11.51 -6.37 1.26
CA TYR A 275 10.13 -6.43 1.75
C TYR A 275 9.27 -5.22 1.32
N GLY A 276 9.66 -4.55 0.24
CA GLY A 276 8.94 -3.42 -0.35
C GLY A 276 8.84 -2.25 0.61
N VAL A 277 7.61 -1.76 0.83
CA VAL A 277 7.38 -0.59 1.71
C VAL A 277 7.75 -0.87 3.17
N PHE A 278 7.73 -2.13 3.60
CA PHE A 278 8.12 -2.47 4.97
C PHE A 278 9.59 -2.16 5.26
N GLU A 279 10.48 -2.14 4.26
CA GLU A 279 11.88 -1.72 4.42
C GLU A 279 11.97 -0.30 4.99
N HIS A 280 11.08 0.60 4.56
CA HIS A 280 11.03 1.96 5.10
C HIS A 280 10.57 1.99 6.55
N VAL A 281 9.55 1.20 6.91
CA VAL A 281 9.06 1.12 8.29
C VAL A 281 10.12 0.52 9.22
N PHE A 282 10.86 -0.48 8.75
CA PHE A 282 11.91 -1.12 9.53
C PHE A 282 13.19 -0.28 9.62
N ALA A 283 13.39 0.67 8.71
CA ALA A 283 14.47 1.64 8.77
C ALA A 283 14.19 2.81 9.73
N ASP A 284 12.98 2.95 10.24
CA ASP A 284 12.67 3.97 11.23
C ASP A 284 13.07 3.50 12.64
N ASP A 285 14.05 4.20 13.22
CA ASP A 285 14.55 3.86 14.56
C ASP A 285 13.52 4.05 15.68
N ARG A 286 12.52 4.90 15.45
CA ARG A 286 11.40 5.15 16.38
C ARG A 286 10.41 4.00 16.39
N VAL A 287 10.42 3.14 15.37
CA VAL A 287 9.51 1.99 15.25
C VAL A 287 10.09 0.76 15.95
N SER A 288 9.40 0.28 16.98
CA SER A 288 9.78 -0.95 17.70
C SER A 288 9.09 -2.20 17.15
N ASP A 289 7.80 -2.08 16.83
CA ASP A 289 6.93 -3.17 16.43
C ASP A 289 6.02 -2.72 15.29
N ALA A 290 5.73 -3.64 14.38
CA ALA A 290 4.75 -3.45 13.33
C ALA A 290 3.83 -4.67 13.25
N THR A 291 2.52 -4.48 13.12
CA THR A 291 1.53 -5.56 13.18
C THR A 291 0.47 -5.41 12.12
N LEU A 292 0.14 -6.53 11.49
CA LEU A 292 -1.02 -6.72 10.62
C LEU A 292 -1.91 -7.77 11.26
N THR A 293 -3.06 -7.33 11.78
CA THR A 293 -4.04 -8.21 12.42
C THR A 293 -4.93 -8.86 11.37
N ALA A 294 -5.28 -10.14 11.56
CA ALA A 294 -6.25 -10.79 10.71
C ALA A 294 -7.67 -10.19 10.90
N PRO A 295 -8.46 -10.06 9.83
CA PRO A 295 -8.06 -10.23 8.44
C PRO A 295 -7.23 -9.02 7.95
N VAL A 296 -6.13 -9.30 7.24
CA VAL A 296 -5.23 -8.27 6.69
C VAL A 296 -5.90 -7.36 5.64
N THR A 297 -7.06 -7.77 5.10
CA THR A 297 -7.86 -6.96 4.16
C THR A 297 -8.39 -5.69 4.79
N ASP A 298 -8.83 -5.81 6.04
CA ASP A 298 -9.62 -4.78 6.71
C ASP A 298 -8.73 -3.93 7.61
N ASN A 299 -7.63 -4.52 8.08
CA ASN A 299 -6.71 -3.91 9.01
C ASN A 299 -5.45 -3.39 8.30
N PRO A 300 -5.21 -2.07 8.28
CA PRO A 300 -3.94 -1.53 7.81
C PRO A 300 -2.81 -1.97 8.75
N LEU A 301 -1.57 -1.79 8.30
CA LEU A 301 -0.40 -1.93 9.15
C LEU A 301 -0.54 -0.97 10.33
N ARG A 302 -0.28 -1.47 11.53
CA ARG A 302 -0.14 -0.66 12.75
C ARG A 302 1.30 -0.73 13.21
N VAL A 303 1.81 0.36 13.74
CA VAL A 303 3.18 0.46 14.23
C VAL A 303 3.18 0.95 15.67
N VAL A 304 4.26 0.66 16.39
CA VAL A 304 4.54 1.25 17.69
C VAL A 304 5.70 2.22 17.50
N VAL A 305 5.43 3.52 17.63
CA VAL A 305 6.39 4.62 17.46
C VAL A 305 6.65 5.21 18.84
N ASP A 306 7.90 5.18 19.30
CA ASP A 306 8.29 5.66 20.65
C ASP A 306 7.42 5.08 21.79
N GLY A 307 6.98 3.82 21.63
CA GLY A 307 6.12 3.14 22.60
C GLY A 307 4.61 3.39 22.45
N GLU A 308 4.19 4.32 21.59
CA GLU A 308 2.79 4.60 21.30
C GLU A 308 2.29 3.85 20.05
N ARG A 309 1.07 3.31 20.11
CA ARG A 309 0.46 2.64 18.95
C ARG A 309 -0.08 3.66 17.96
N CYS A 310 0.33 3.54 16.70
CA CYS A 310 -0.15 4.36 15.60
C CYS A 310 -0.79 3.49 14.51
N ARG A 311 -1.80 4.05 13.83
CA ARG A 311 -2.27 3.53 12.54
C ARG A 311 -1.30 3.96 11.45
N THR A 312 -1.31 3.27 10.31
CA THR A 312 -0.55 3.70 9.14
C THR A 312 -1.43 3.82 7.91
N ASN A 313 -0.93 4.53 6.90
CA ASN A 313 -1.48 4.57 5.54
C ASN A 313 -1.05 3.37 4.67
N VAL A 314 -0.37 2.36 5.24
CA VAL A 314 0.13 1.18 4.53
C VAL A 314 -0.86 0.03 4.68
N ARG A 315 -1.31 -0.53 3.55
CA ARG A 315 -2.16 -1.72 3.49
C ARG A 315 -1.45 -2.88 2.81
N LEU A 316 -1.74 -4.09 3.27
CA LEU A 316 -1.28 -5.33 2.65
C LEU A 316 -2.49 -6.06 2.04
N PRO A 317 -2.71 -5.98 0.72
CA PRO A 317 -3.78 -6.72 0.07
C PRO A 317 -3.53 -8.24 0.21
N PRO A 318 -4.58 -9.09 0.11
CA PRO A 318 -4.48 -10.55 0.22
C PRO A 318 -3.43 -11.20 -0.67
N GLU A 319 -3.27 -10.73 -1.90
CA GLU A 319 -2.26 -11.25 -2.83
C GLU A 319 -0.84 -10.94 -2.30
N GLY A 320 -0.66 -9.74 -1.74
CA GLY A 320 0.56 -9.33 -1.05
C GLY A 320 0.81 -10.15 0.22
N ALA A 321 -0.22 -10.41 1.01
CA ALA A 321 -0.14 -11.25 2.21
C ALA A 321 0.23 -12.70 1.88
N ALA A 322 -0.38 -13.28 0.84
CA ALA A 322 -0.03 -14.61 0.36
C ALA A 322 1.41 -14.67 -0.18
N THR A 323 1.86 -13.62 -0.86
CA THR A 323 3.25 -13.48 -1.33
C THR A 323 4.23 -13.41 -0.17
N LEU A 324 3.94 -12.60 0.85
CA LEU A 324 4.74 -12.48 2.06
C LEU A 324 4.79 -13.83 2.79
N ALA A 325 3.65 -14.46 3.05
CA ALA A 325 3.57 -15.78 3.68
C ALA A 325 4.40 -16.84 2.91
N SER A 326 4.32 -16.83 1.59
CA SER A 326 5.11 -17.73 0.73
C SER A 326 6.61 -17.46 0.83
N ARG A 327 7.01 -16.19 0.92
CA ARG A 327 8.42 -15.82 1.15
C ARG A 327 8.88 -16.27 2.54
N LEU A 328 8.09 -16.04 3.59
CA LEU A 328 8.40 -16.48 4.95
C LEU A 328 8.59 -18.00 5.05
N ARG A 329 7.74 -18.79 4.38
CA ARG A 329 7.90 -20.25 4.24
C ARG A 329 9.26 -20.61 3.66
N ARG A 330 9.63 -19.97 2.54
CA ARG A 330 10.92 -20.24 1.86
C ARG A 330 12.11 -19.85 2.72
N THR A 331 12.07 -18.68 3.36
CA THR A 331 13.21 -18.18 4.16
C THR A 331 13.36 -18.95 5.48
N SER A 332 12.27 -19.35 6.13
CA SER A 332 12.32 -20.10 7.39
C SER A 332 12.60 -21.61 7.23
N GLY A 333 12.34 -22.17 6.04
CA GLY A 333 12.36 -23.62 5.82
C GLY A 333 11.25 -24.37 6.54
N ARG A 334 10.27 -23.67 7.13
CA ARG A 334 9.16 -24.27 7.90
C ARG A 334 7.87 -24.31 7.09
N GLY A 335 7.06 -25.32 7.36
CA GLY A 335 5.69 -25.36 6.89
C GLY A 335 4.87 -24.23 7.49
N PHE A 336 3.97 -23.65 6.70
CA PHE A 336 2.96 -22.71 7.18
C PHE A 336 1.68 -23.00 6.41
N SER A 337 0.67 -23.54 7.05
CA SER A 337 -0.55 -24.04 6.40
C SER A 337 -1.64 -24.22 7.43
N ARG A 338 -2.83 -24.70 7.04
CA ARG A 338 -3.87 -25.07 8.02
C ARG A 338 -3.42 -26.13 9.03
N ALA A 339 -2.51 -27.02 8.64
CA ALA A 339 -1.93 -28.04 9.53
C ALA A 339 -0.77 -27.51 10.40
N SER A 340 -0.14 -26.42 9.98
CA SER A 340 0.94 -25.75 10.73
C SER A 340 0.69 -24.25 10.70
N PRO A 341 -0.27 -23.76 11.52
CA PRO A 341 -0.86 -22.43 11.34
C PRO A 341 -0.03 -21.28 11.89
N THR A 342 1.19 -21.54 12.38
CA THR A 342 2.09 -20.55 12.97
C THR A 342 3.48 -20.68 12.37
N LEU A 343 4.16 -19.57 12.13
CA LEU A 343 5.52 -19.51 11.62
C LEU A 343 6.30 -18.38 12.30
N ASP A 344 7.50 -18.68 12.76
CA ASP A 344 8.48 -17.69 13.21
C ASP A 344 9.67 -17.68 12.25
N ALA A 345 10.11 -16.48 11.87
CA ALA A 345 11.26 -16.28 11.00
C ALA A 345 12.04 -15.01 11.39
N THR A 346 13.25 -14.90 10.84
CA THR A 346 14.03 -13.66 10.87
C THR A 346 14.20 -13.16 9.44
N LEU A 347 13.90 -11.89 9.23
CA LEU A 347 14.05 -11.18 7.97
C LEU A 347 15.35 -10.40 8.02
N GLU A 348 16.13 -10.51 6.95
CA GLU A 348 17.30 -9.65 6.72
C GLU A 348 16.82 -8.47 5.87
N THR A 349 16.75 -7.28 6.48
CA THR A 349 16.26 -6.04 5.86
C THR A 349 17.44 -5.08 5.62
N GLU A 350 17.22 -4.00 4.86
CA GLU A 350 18.26 -2.97 4.69
C GLU A 350 18.71 -2.35 6.02
N ALA A 351 17.80 -2.29 7.00
CA ALA A 351 18.02 -1.73 8.34
C ALA A 351 18.45 -2.75 9.40
N GLY A 352 18.69 -4.01 9.00
CA GLY A 352 19.11 -5.08 9.90
C GLY A 352 18.04 -6.17 10.09
N ARG A 353 18.10 -6.87 11.23
CA ARG A 353 17.29 -8.07 11.47
C ARG A 353 15.93 -7.74 12.07
N VAL A 354 14.88 -8.22 11.42
CA VAL A 354 13.50 -8.11 11.93
C VAL A 354 12.95 -9.50 12.21
N ARG A 355 12.50 -9.73 13.44
CA ARG A 355 11.81 -10.98 13.77
C ARG A 355 10.37 -10.87 13.31
N VAL A 356 9.83 -11.92 12.71
CA VAL A 356 8.45 -11.98 12.27
C VAL A 356 7.79 -13.25 12.78
N ALA A 357 6.62 -13.09 13.38
CA ALA A 357 5.68 -14.16 13.65
C ALA A 357 4.51 -14.02 12.69
N ALA A 358 4.07 -15.12 12.09
CA ALA A 358 2.92 -15.17 11.20
C ALA A 358 1.93 -16.23 11.67
N THR A 359 0.63 -15.93 11.57
CA THR A 359 -0.44 -16.89 11.86
C THR A 359 -1.41 -17.00 10.70
N THR A 360 -2.06 -18.14 10.57
CA THR A 360 -3.14 -18.39 9.60
C THR A 360 -4.21 -19.30 10.22
N ALA A 361 -5.30 -19.55 9.50
CA ALA A 361 -6.37 -20.42 9.96
C ALA A 361 -5.82 -21.82 10.32
N PRO A 362 -6.31 -22.47 11.40
CA PRO A 362 -7.36 -22.01 12.30
C PRO A 362 -6.88 -21.15 13.48
N ALA A 363 -5.58 -20.83 13.59
CA ALA A 363 -5.06 -20.03 14.70
C ALA A 363 -5.48 -18.54 14.65
N SER A 364 -5.91 -18.07 13.48
CA SER A 364 -6.47 -16.74 13.25
C SER A 364 -7.45 -16.77 12.08
N ASP A 365 -8.32 -15.76 11.98
CA ASP A 365 -9.34 -15.61 10.92
C ASP A 365 -8.75 -15.15 9.57
N GLY A 366 -7.60 -15.70 9.20
CA GLY A 366 -6.82 -15.30 8.03
C GLY A 366 -5.36 -15.09 8.37
N LEU A 367 -4.59 -14.60 7.39
CA LEU A 367 -3.18 -14.27 7.60
C LEU A 367 -3.04 -13.11 8.59
N SER A 368 -2.10 -13.22 9.53
CA SER A 368 -1.66 -12.14 10.40
C SER A 368 -0.14 -12.16 10.50
N PHE A 369 0.46 -10.99 10.76
CA PHE A 369 1.91 -10.82 10.87
C PHE A 369 2.24 -9.87 12.01
N ALA A 370 3.21 -10.24 12.84
CA ALA A 370 3.78 -9.39 13.87
C ALA A 370 5.29 -9.32 13.65
N PHE A 371 5.76 -8.12 13.32
CA PHE A 371 7.15 -7.79 13.12
C PHE A 371 7.67 -7.08 14.36
N ARG A 372 8.86 -7.47 14.78
CA ARG A 372 9.60 -6.83 15.86
C ARG A 372 10.98 -6.50 15.38
N ARG A 373 11.31 -5.23 15.36
CA ARG A 373 12.64 -4.76 15.00
C ARG A 373 13.62 -5.22 16.07
N GLY A 374 14.72 -5.85 15.65
CA GLY A 374 15.87 -6.01 16.54
C GLY A 374 16.51 -4.63 16.71
N ASP A 375 16.89 -4.27 17.94
CA ASP A 375 17.71 -3.07 18.13
C ASP A 375 19.03 -3.27 17.35
N PRO A 376 19.39 -2.37 16.42
CA PRO A 376 20.64 -2.47 15.67
C PRO A 376 21.85 -2.39 16.61
N ASP A 377 21.69 -1.70 17.74
CA ASP A 377 22.70 -1.66 18.77
C ASP A 377 22.54 -2.83 19.74
N ALA A 378 23.66 -3.50 19.98
CA ALA A 378 23.77 -4.43 21.06
C ALA A 378 23.42 -3.75 22.39
N TRP A 379 22.33 -4.19 23.02
CA TRP A 379 22.08 -3.85 24.42
C TRP A 379 23.24 -4.37 25.25
N THR A 380 23.93 -3.48 25.94
CA THR A 380 24.98 -3.80 26.91
C THR A 380 24.48 -3.53 28.32
N LEU A 381 25.13 -4.11 29.33
CA LEU A 381 24.83 -3.79 30.72
C LEU A 381 24.96 -2.28 30.99
N ALA A 382 25.96 -1.61 30.41
CA ALA A 382 26.13 -0.16 30.51
C ALA A 382 24.91 0.59 29.98
N ARG A 383 24.43 0.24 28.77
CA ARG A 383 23.25 0.88 28.18
C ARG A 383 21.99 0.64 29.02
N LEU A 384 21.84 -0.54 29.63
CA LEU A 384 20.73 -0.82 30.55
C LEU A 384 20.77 0.03 31.83
N VAL A 385 21.98 0.39 32.30
CA VAL A 385 22.16 1.34 33.41
C VAL A 385 21.80 2.75 32.96
N ASP A 386 22.26 3.17 31.78
CA ASP A 386 22.02 4.51 31.24
C ASP A 386 20.52 4.81 31.05
N VAL A 387 19.74 3.82 30.61
CA VAL A 387 18.27 3.93 30.47
C VAL A 387 17.50 3.59 31.75
N GLY A 388 18.19 3.33 32.87
CA GLY A 388 17.58 3.10 34.18
C GLY A 388 16.84 1.76 34.33
N THR A 389 17.08 0.78 33.45
CA THR A 389 16.45 -0.56 33.55
C THR A 389 17.07 -1.40 34.68
N ILE A 390 18.35 -1.19 34.99
CA ILE A 390 19.08 -1.83 36.09
C ILE A 390 19.97 -0.80 36.79
N THR A 391 20.19 -0.91 38.10
CA THR A 391 21.15 -0.04 38.79
C THR A 391 22.59 -0.43 38.45
N ALA A 392 23.53 0.52 38.57
CA ALA A 392 24.95 0.25 38.33
C ALA A 392 25.48 -0.91 39.20
N ASP A 393 25.07 -0.97 40.47
CA ASP A 393 25.46 -2.04 41.40
C ASP A 393 24.93 -3.41 40.97
N ALA A 394 23.66 -3.48 40.55
CA ALA A 394 23.06 -4.73 40.08
C ALA A 394 23.68 -5.17 38.74
N ALA A 395 24.00 -4.24 37.84
CA ALA A 395 24.74 -4.55 36.62
C ALA A 395 26.14 -5.12 36.93
N GLY A 396 26.85 -4.52 37.89
CA GLY A 396 28.15 -5.01 38.36
C GLY A 396 28.07 -6.45 38.92
N LEU A 397 27.06 -6.72 39.75
CA LEU A 397 26.83 -8.06 40.31
C LEU A 397 26.60 -9.11 39.21
N VAL A 398 25.69 -8.83 38.27
CA VAL A 398 25.33 -9.81 37.23
C VAL A 398 26.49 -9.98 36.23
N SER A 399 27.24 -8.92 35.91
CA SER A 399 28.48 -9.02 35.11
C SER A 399 29.48 -9.98 35.75
N VAL A 400 29.74 -9.85 37.05
CA VAL A 400 30.66 -10.76 37.77
C VAL A 400 30.12 -12.19 37.79
N ALA A 401 28.81 -12.37 38.03
CA ALA A 401 28.18 -13.69 38.02
C ALA A 401 28.36 -14.40 36.67
N VAL A 402 28.13 -13.69 35.56
CA VAL A 402 28.31 -14.23 34.20
C VAL A 402 29.78 -14.56 33.92
N LYS A 403 30.71 -13.65 34.26
CA LYS A 403 32.17 -13.88 34.11
C LYS A 403 32.68 -15.08 34.91
N ARG A 404 31.98 -15.44 35.99
CA ARG A 404 32.29 -16.61 36.83
C ARG A 404 31.53 -17.88 36.43
N GLY A 405 30.74 -17.83 35.34
CA GLY A 405 30.01 -19.00 34.83
C GLY A 405 28.79 -19.40 35.66
N VAL A 406 28.21 -18.48 36.42
CA VAL A 406 27.00 -18.74 37.22
C VAL A 406 25.81 -18.97 36.29
N THR A 407 25.09 -20.07 36.49
CA THR A 407 23.84 -20.35 35.76
C THR A 407 22.69 -19.53 36.35
N GLY A 408 21.93 -18.85 35.50
CA GLY A 408 20.79 -18.02 35.90
C GLY A 408 19.68 -18.01 34.86
N LEU A 409 18.46 -17.66 35.29
CA LEU A 409 17.28 -17.53 34.45
C LEU A 409 16.78 -16.08 34.46
N VAL A 410 16.62 -15.49 33.27
CA VAL A 410 15.95 -14.19 33.12
C VAL A 410 14.45 -14.43 32.92
N ALA A 411 13.65 -14.12 33.93
CA ALA A 411 12.20 -14.33 33.94
C ALA A 411 11.42 -13.00 33.98
N GLY A 412 10.14 -13.03 33.57
CA GLY A 412 9.28 -11.85 33.47
C GLY A 412 8.14 -12.03 32.46
N GLY A 413 7.17 -11.10 32.47
CA GLY A 413 6.02 -11.11 31.56
C GLY A 413 6.38 -10.95 30.07
N ARG A 414 5.41 -11.14 29.16
CA ARG A 414 5.62 -10.85 27.73
C ARG A 414 5.96 -9.36 27.56
N GLY A 415 6.94 -9.04 26.72
CA GLY A 415 7.37 -7.66 26.51
C GLY A 415 8.33 -7.08 27.56
N ALA A 416 8.56 -7.74 28.69
CA ALA A 416 9.38 -7.23 29.81
C ALA A 416 10.91 -7.16 29.55
N GLY A 417 11.37 -7.20 28.29
CA GLY A 417 12.81 -7.05 27.98
C GLY A 417 13.70 -8.26 28.32
N LYS A 418 13.15 -9.46 28.58
CA LYS A 418 13.96 -10.65 28.93
C LYS A 418 15.08 -10.97 27.94
N THR A 419 14.75 -11.00 26.65
CA THR A 419 15.74 -11.28 25.59
C THR A 419 16.77 -10.17 25.47
N THR A 420 16.37 -8.93 25.75
CA THR A 420 17.26 -7.77 25.82
C THR A 420 18.25 -7.89 26.97
N ALA A 421 17.76 -8.19 28.18
CA ALA A 421 18.60 -8.42 29.35
C ALA A 421 19.54 -9.62 29.13
N LEU A 422 19.04 -10.75 28.63
CA LEU A 422 19.89 -11.89 28.29
C LEU A 422 20.96 -11.53 27.24
N GLY A 423 20.56 -10.84 26.17
CA GLY A 423 21.49 -10.38 25.13
C GLY A 423 22.60 -9.49 25.68
N SER A 424 22.28 -8.62 26.65
CA SER A 424 23.27 -7.77 27.32
C SER A 424 24.29 -8.54 28.16
N LEU A 425 23.87 -9.64 28.76
CA LEU A 425 24.74 -10.50 29.57
C LEU A 425 25.67 -11.35 28.70
N LEU A 426 25.29 -11.67 27.45
CA LEU A 426 26.15 -12.42 26.54
C LEU A 426 27.46 -11.68 26.23
N TRP A 427 27.48 -10.34 26.30
CA TRP A 427 28.70 -9.54 26.15
C TRP A 427 29.69 -9.67 27.31
N GLU A 428 29.25 -10.14 28.48
CA GLU A 428 30.09 -10.33 29.65
C GLU A 428 30.76 -11.70 29.69
N LEU A 429 30.43 -12.60 28.74
CA LEU A 429 31.03 -13.92 28.66
C LEU A 429 32.54 -13.81 28.36
N PRO A 430 33.40 -14.58 29.07
CA PRO A 430 34.81 -14.61 28.75
C PRO A 430 35.05 -15.09 27.31
N PRO A 431 36.02 -14.53 26.57
CA PRO A 431 36.26 -14.84 25.16
C PRO A 431 36.65 -16.30 24.89
N ALA A 432 37.08 -17.05 25.90
CA ALA A 432 37.35 -18.49 25.81
C ALA A 432 36.08 -19.38 25.88
N THR A 433 34.91 -18.77 26.05
CA THR A 433 33.62 -19.48 26.20
C THR A 433 32.95 -19.58 24.84
N SER A 434 32.72 -20.78 24.32
CA SER A 434 31.91 -20.99 23.10
C SER A 434 30.43 -21.07 23.45
N PRO A 435 29.61 -20.05 23.16
CA PRO A 435 28.17 -20.15 23.36
C PRO A 435 27.56 -21.09 22.30
N VAL A 436 26.82 -22.09 22.75
CA VAL A 436 25.95 -22.89 21.87
C VAL A 436 24.54 -22.36 22.06
N THR A 437 23.99 -21.73 21.02
CA THR A 437 22.59 -21.27 21.01
C THR A 437 21.83 -22.25 20.12
N PRO A 438 20.89 -23.06 20.67
CA PRO A 438 20.10 -24.01 19.88
C PRO A 438 19.14 -23.33 18.91
#